data_AF-A0A970DIY4-F1
#
_entry.id   AF-A0A970DIY4-F1
#
_cell.length_a   1.000
_cell.length_b   1.000
_cell.length_c   1.000
_cell.angle_alpha   90.00
_cell.angle_beta   90.00
_cell.angle_gamma   90.00
#
_symmetry.space_group_name_H-M   'P 1'
#
loop_
_entity.id
_entity.type
_entity.pdbx_description
1 polymer ?
#
loop_
_entity_poly.entity_id
_entity_poly.type
_entity_poly.pdbx_seq_one_letter_code
_entity_poly.pdbx_strand_id
1 'polypeptide(L)'
;MAEKKEKTNSILSIFAKEYKYEGLILLFLSLLAIVLGAMVLIGETTGGTSGLTINEEVFLIGDYPRAFAWILIILGVMSLILSIWPYFKPSIGEVKRVSWPTRGTVFQNTATVFAFVLIMALFFLLSDYILGFVLKFFKWLSSLTIV
;
A
#
# COMPACT_ATOMS: atom_id res chain seq x y z
N MET A 1 41.22 -27.76 32.94
CA MET A 1 40.36 -26.62 33.33
C MET A 1 39.07 -26.77 32.56
N ALA A 2 37.95 -27.00 33.26
CA ALA A 2 36.67 -27.36 32.64
C ALA A 2 35.96 -26.13 32.07
N GLU A 3 35.65 -26.17 30.78
CA GLU A 3 34.82 -25.18 30.08
C GLU A 3 33.36 -25.36 30.48
N LYS A 4 32.85 -24.44 31.30
CA LYS A 4 31.46 -24.43 31.76
C LYS A 4 30.59 -23.75 30.69
N LYS A 5 30.00 -24.55 29.80
CA LYS A 5 28.88 -24.11 28.94
C LYS A 5 27.70 -23.70 29.82
N GLU A 6 27.45 -22.40 29.89
CA GLU A 6 26.29 -21.83 30.56
C GLU A 6 25.02 -22.22 29.77
N LYS A 7 24.23 -23.15 30.32
CA LYS A 7 22.86 -23.43 29.87
C LYS A 7 22.01 -22.21 30.18
N THR A 8 21.99 -21.25 29.26
CA THR A 8 21.00 -20.16 29.29
C THR A 8 19.62 -20.81 29.13
N ASN A 9 18.78 -20.65 30.16
CA ASN A 9 17.51 -21.35 30.31
C ASN A 9 16.63 -21.23 29.06
N SER A 10 16.26 -22.38 28.47
CA SER A 10 15.32 -22.51 27.32
C SER A 10 13.98 -21.77 27.53
N ILE A 11 13.62 -21.51 28.78
CA ILE A 11 12.41 -20.78 29.17
C ILE A 11 12.57 -19.28 28.92
N LEU A 12 13.77 -18.73 29.12
CA LEU A 12 14.08 -17.32 28.93
C LEU A 12 14.03 -16.92 27.44
N SER A 13 14.38 -17.83 26.52
CA SER A 13 14.25 -17.64 25.08
C SER A 13 12.82 -17.79 24.55
N ILE A 14 11.91 -18.42 25.31
CA ILE A 14 10.48 -18.51 25.00
C ILE A 14 9.75 -17.23 25.43
N PHE A 15 10.16 -16.59 26.53
CA PHE A 15 9.67 -15.28 26.94
C PHE A 15 10.24 -14.13 26.10
N ALA A 16 11.44 -14.29 25.54
CA ALA A 16 12.01 -13.35 24.57
C ALA A 16 11.42 -13.50 23.15
N LYS A 17 10.40 -14.34 22.97
CA LYS A 17 9.71 -14.49 21.69
C LYS A 17 8.79 -13.29 21.49
N GLU A 18 9.26 -12.32 20.72
CA GLU A 18 8.51 -11.13 20.28
C GLU A 18 7.04 -11.49 20.01
N TYR A 19 6.14 -10.95 20.84
CA TYR A 19 4.72 -11.23 20.70
C TYR A 19 4.20 -10.52 19.43
N LYS A 20 4.02 -11.31 18.37
CA LYS A 20 3.36 -10.93 17.10
C LYS A 20 2.04 -10.16 17.28
N TYR A 21 1.38 -10.34 18.43
CA TYR A 21 0.09 -9.75 18.76
C TYR A 21 0.18 -8.30 19.23
N GLU A 22 1.33 -7.79 19.68
CA GLU A 22 1.47 -6.39 20.13
C GLU A 22 1.18 -5.41 19.00
N GLY A 23 1.72 -5.66 17.81
CA GLY A 23 1.44 -4.85 16.62
C GLY A 23 -0.03 -4.88 16.20
N LEU A 24 -0.70 -6.04 16.33
CA LEU A 24 -2.12 -6.19 15.97
C LEU A 24 -3.03 -5.45 16.97
N ILE A 25 -2.71 -5.52 18.26
CA ILE A 25 -3.43 -4.79 19.31
C ILE A 25 -3.24 -3.27 19.12
N LEU A 26 -2.01 -2.83 18.83
CA LEU A 26 -1.71 -1.43 18.50
C LEU A 26 -2.47 -0.97 17.25
N LEU A 27 -2.54 -1.79 16.20
CA LEU A 27 -3.32 -1.49 14.99
C LEU A 27 -4.79 -1.25 15.35
N PHE A 28 -5.38 -2.18 16.09
CA PHE A 28 -6.78 -2.11 16.48
C PHE A 28 -7.06 -0.90 17.37
N LEU A 29 -6.22 -0.65 18.36
CA LEU A 29 -6.34 0.50 19.26
C LEU A 29 -6.12 1.82 18.52
N SER A 30 -5.22 1.87 17.55
CA SER A 30 -4.98 3.05 16.71
C SER A 30 -6.19 3.41 15.87
N LEU A 31 -6.86 2.41 15.28
CA LEU A 31 -8.10 2.60 14.52
C LEU A 31 -9.20 3.14 15.43
N LEU A 32 -9.39 2.54 16.61
CA LEU A 32 -10.36 3.04 17.59
C LEU A 32 -10.06 4.48 18.03
N ALA A 33 -8.81 4.79 18.35
CA ALA A 33 -8.40 6.13 18.78
C ALA A 33 -8.63 7.19 17.71
N ILE A 34 -8.30 6.89 16.44
CA ILE A 34 -8.53 7.80 15.30
C ILE A 34 -10.03 7.98 15.07
N VAL A 35 -10.81 6.90 15.07
CA VAL A 35 -12.27 6.96 14.85
C VAL A 35 -12.96 7.74 15.96
N LEU A 36 -12.63 7.49 17.23
CA LEU A 36 -13.19 8.21 18.37
C LEU A 36 -12.75 9.67 18.36
N GLY A 37 -11.47 9.96 18.12
CA GLY A 37 -10.96 11.32 18.02
C GLY A 37 -11.64 12.11 16.88
N ALA A 38 -11.85 11.48 15.72
CA ALA A 38 -12.58 12.08 14.60
C ALA A 38 -14.07 12.30 14.94
N MET A 39 -14.72 11.33 15.57
CA MET A 39 -16.12 11.47 16.01
C MET A 39 -16.31 12.59 17.04
N VAL A 40 -15.37 12.76 17.97
CA VAL A 40 -15.37 13.88 18.93
C VAL A 40 -15.16 15.20 18.22
N LEU A 41 -14.21 15.27 17.29
CA LEU A 41 -13.94 16.49 16.52
C LEU A 41 -15.16 16.92 15.71
N ILE A 42 -15.86 15.98 15.08
CA ILE A 42 -17.08 16.25 14.30
C ILE A 42 -18.22 16.70 15.23
N GLY A 43 -18.38 16.04 16.39
CA GLY A 43 -19.36 16.41 17.42
C GLY A 43 -19.22 17.86 17.87
N GLU A 44 -17.98 18.26 18.13
CA GLU A 44 -17.62 19.63 18.50
C GLU A 44 -17.84 20.63 17.35
N THR A 45 -17.43 20.32 16.12
CA THR A 45 -17.58 21.26 14.99
C THR A 45 -19.03 21.48 14.56
N THR A 46 -19.90 20.51 14.81
CA THR A 46 -21.30 20.53 14.35
C THR A 46 -22.28 20.87 15.48
N GLY A 47 -21.79 21.24 16.66
CA GLY A 47 -22.63 21.58 17.81
C GLY A 47 -23.55 20.42 18.25
N GLY A 48 -23.11 19.18 18.05
CA GLY A 48 -23.84 17.98 18.47
C GLY A 48 -24.92 17.43 17.54
N THR A 49 -25.07 17.95 16.31
CA THR A 49 -26.00 17.35 15.35
C THR A 49 -25.46 16.08 14.70
N SER A 50 -24.15 15.84 14.76
CA SER A 50 -23.48 14.66 14.22
C SER A 50 -22.18 14.43 14.97
N GLY A 51 -21.87 13.18 15.32
CA GLY A 51 -20.65 12.82 16.07
C GLY A 51 -20.88 12.65 17.58
N LEU A 52 -19.79 12.72 18.35
CA LEU A 52 -19.80 12.55 19.81
C LEU A 52 -19.54 13.90 20.49
N THR A 53 -20.47 14.39 21.30
CA THR A 53 -20.27 15.57 22.14
C THR A 53 -19.75 15.17 23.51
N ILE A 54 -18.87 15.99 24.08
CA ILE A 54 -18.35 15.79 25.44
C ILE A 54 -19.12 16.70 26.38
N ASN A 55 -19.52 16.17 27.54
CA ASN A 55 -20.18 16.95 28.58
C ASN A 55 -19.16 17.92 29.20
N GLU A 56 -19.54 19.19 29.34
CA GLU A 56 -18.74 20.26 29.93
C GLU A 56 -18.35 19.98 31.40
N GLU A 57 -19.11 19.15 32.12
CA GLU A 57 -18.82 18.77 33.51
C GLU A 57 -17.61 17.82 33.64
N VAL A 58 -17.11 17.26 32.54
CA VAL A 58 -15.96 16.35 32.56
C VAL A 58 -14.68 17.14 32.75
N PHE A 59 -13.99 16.89 33.87
CA PHE A 59 -12.72 17.53 34.23
C PHE A 59 -11.70 17.50 33.07
N LEU A 60 -11.15 18.67 32.71
CA LEU A 60 -10.17 18.95 31.64
C LEU A 60 -10.62 18.72 30.19
N ILE A 61 -11.51 17.76 29.95
CA ILE A 61 -11.94 17.39 28.60
C ILE A 61 -13.15 18.23 28.16
N GLY A 62 -14.03 18.58 29.11
CA GLY A 62 -15.21 19.43 28.87
C GLY A 62 -14.84 20.86 28.46
N ASP A 63 -13.77 21.41 29.03
CA ASP A 63 -13.29 22.76 28.70
C ASP A 63 -12.59 22.83 27.33
N TYR A 64 -12.00 21.72 26.88
CA TYR A 64 -11.17 21.67 25.66
C TYR A 64 -11.41 20.41 24.80
N PRO A 65 -12.66 20.13 24.37
CA PRO A 65 -12.99 18.93 23.62
C PRO A 65 -12.23 18.82 22.29
N ARG A 66 -11.99 19.96 21.63
CA ARG A 66 -11.20 20.04 20.39
C ARG A 66 -9.74 19.63 20.61
N ALA A 67 -9.12 20.08 21.70
CA ALA A 67 -7.73 19.74 21.99
C ALA A 67 -7.59 18.24 22.30
N PHE A 68 -8.52 17.69 23.08
CA PHE A 68 -8.58 16.26 23.36
C PHE A 68 -8.73 15.41 22.09
N ALA A 69 -9.61 15.81 21.17
CA ALA A 69 -9.79 15.13 19.88
C ALA A 69 -8.49 15.08 19.06
N TRP A 70 -7.78 16.20 18.95
CA TRP A 70 -6.50 16.26 18.23
C TRP A 70 -5.42 15.40 18.91
N ILE A 71 -5.35 15.40 20.23
CA ILE A 71 -4.42 14.53 20.98
C ILE A 71 -4.73 13.05 20.70
N LEU A 72 -5.99 12.64 20.76
CA LEU A 72 -6.40 11.27 20.44
C LEU A 72 -6.04 10.86 19.01
N ILE A 73 -6.30 11.74 18.03
CA ILE A 73 -5.97 11.48 16.62
C ILE A 73 -4.45 11.35 16.45
N ILE A 74 -3.66 12.26 17.04
CA ILE A 74 -2.20 12.22 16.96
C ILE A 74 -1.65 10.94 17.59
N LEU A 75 -2.13 10.57 18.77
CA LEU A 75 -1.74 9.31 19.43
C LEU A 75 -2.13 8.10 18.60
N GLY A 76 -3.32 8.11 18.00
CA GLY A 76 -3.78 7.07 17.09
C GLY A 76 -2.89 6.95 15.86
N VAL A 77 -2.56 8.06 15.19
CA VAL A 77 -1.66 8.08 14.03
C VAL A 77 -0.26 7.58 14.40
N MET A 78 0.28 8.03 15.54
CA MET A 78 1.57 7.55 16.04
C MET A 78 1.55 6.04 16.31
N SER A 79 0.48 5.54 16.94
CA SER A 79 0.29 4.11 17.20
C SER A 79 0.18 3.30 15.90
N LEU A 80 -0.50 3.84 14.88
CA LEU A 80 -0.63 3.23 13.56
C LEU A 80 0.71 3.11 12.85
N ILE A 81 1.53 4.17 12.88
CA ILE A 81 2.89 4.15 12.32
C ILE A 81 3.74 3.07 13.01
N LEU A 82 3.70 3.02 14.35
CA LEU A 82 4.46 2.04 15.13
C LEU A 82 4.00 0.60 14.88
N SER A 83 2.69 0.38 14.69
CA SER A 83 2.14 -0.95 14.38
C SER A 83 2.61 -1.47 13.02
N ILE A 84 2.72 -0.56 12.03
CA ILE A 84 3.03 -0.92 10.64
C ILE A 84 4.56 -1.01 10.40
N TRP A 85 5.36 -0.23 11.11
CA TRP A 85 6.82 -0.16 10.94
C TRP A 85 7.56 -1.52 10.95
N PRO A 86 7.23 -2.50 11.83
CA PRO A 86 7.88 -3.80 11.86
C PRO A 86 7.72 -4.60 10.57
N TYR A 87 6.66 -4.37 9.79
CA TYR A 87 6.44 -5.04 8.51
C TYR A 87 7.35 -4.51 7.41
N PHE A 88 7.65 -3.20 7.42
CA PHE A 88 8.53 -2.57 6.43
C PHE A 88 10.02 -2.75 6.73
N LYS A 89 10.40 -2.79 8.01
CA LYS A 89 11.79 -2.98 8.46
C LYS A 89 12.52 -4.16 7.77
N PRO A 90 11.97 -5.39 7.70
CA PRO A 90 12.61 -6.51 7.01
C PRO A 90 12.63 -6.36 5.49
N SER A 91 11.57 -5.79 4.89
CA SER A 91 11.48 -5.57 3.44
C SER A 91 12.60 -4.65 2.94
N ILE A 92 12.95 -3.61 3.70
CA ILE A 92 14.06 -2.71 3.37
C ILE A 92 15.41 -3.46 3.37
N GLY A 93 15.59 -4.42 4.29
CA GLY A 93 16.78 -5.27 4.33
C GLY A 93 16.89 -6.18 3.10
N GLU A 94 15.77 -6.70 2.62
CA GLU A 94 15.72 -7.57 1.44
C GLU A 94 15.93 -6.79 0.13
N VAL A 95 15.38 -5.57 0.02
CA VAL A 95 15.60 -4.69 -1.15
C VAL A 95 17.10 -4.40 -1.35
N LYS A 96 17.89 -4.33 -0.27
CA LYS A 96 19.35 -4.17 -0.37
C LYS A 96 20.07 -5.41 -0.91
N ARG A 97 19.46 -6.58 -0.83
CA ARG A 97 20.00 -7.84 -1.37
C ARG A 97 19.66 -8.04 -2.84
N VAL A 98 18.80 -7.19 -3.40
CA VAL A 98 18.46 -7.24 -4.82
C VAL A 98 19.69 -6.89 -5.64
N SER A 99 20.11 -7.82 -6.49
CA SER A 99 21.14 -7.59 -7.49
C SER A 99 20.59 -6.72 -8.62
N TRP A 100 20.82 -5.42 -8.50
CA TRP A 100 20.38 -4.46 -9.50
C TRP A 100 21.06 -4.72 -10.85
N PRO A 101 20.31 -4.72 -11.97
CA PRO A 101 20.88 -4.94 -13.28
C PRO A 101 21.85 -3.81 -13.64
N THR A 102 22.91 -4.15 -14.37
CA THR A 102 23.83 -3.15 -14.91
C THR A 102 23.14 -2.29 -15.97
N ARG A 103 23.63 -1.07 -16.19
CA ARG A 103 23.09 -0.17 -17.23
C ARG A 103 23.08 -0.83 -18.62
N GLY A 104 24.07 -1.69 -18.91
CA GLY A 104 24.14 -2.46 -20.16
C GLY A 104 23.00 -3.46 -20.29
N THR A 105 22.73 -4.26 -19.25
CA THR A 105 21.62 -5.22 -19.24
C THR A 105 20.27 -4.53 -19.39
N VAL A 106 20.07 -3.38 -18.72
CA VAL A 106 18.83 -2.59 -18.86
C VAL A 106 18.63 -2.11 -20.30
N PHE A 107 19.69 -1.60 -20.93
CA PHE A 107 19.63 -1.16 -22.32
C PHE A 107 19.35 -2.31 -23.29
N GLN A 108 20.01 -3.45 -23.12
CA GLN A 108 19.78 -4.63 -23.95
C GLN A 108 18.34 -5.15 -23.83
N ASN A 109 17.83 -5.27 -22.61
CA ASN A 109 16.45 -5.70 -22.39
C ASN A 109 15.44 -4.70 -22.99
N THR A 110 15.69 -3.39 -22.82
CA THR A 110 14.85 -2.34 -23.41
C THR A 110 14.87 -2.41 -24.93
N ALA A 111 16.05 -2.56 -25.54
CA ALA A 111 16.20 -2.69 -26.99
C ALA A 111 15.49 -3.94 -27.53
N THR A 112 15.57 -5.07 -26.83
CA THR A 112 14.85 -6.30 -27.18
C THR A 112 13.33 -6.08 -27.17
N VAL A 113 12.80 -5.48 -26.11
CA VAL A 113 11.36 -5.18 -26.02
C VAL A 113 10.95 -4.19 -27.10
N PHE A 114 11.76 -3.16 -27.35
CA PHE A 114 11.49 -2.15 -28.38
C PHE A 114 11.48 -2.76 -29.78
N ALA A 115 12.45 -3.64 -30.11
CA ALA A 115 12.49 -4.35 -31.37
C ALA A 115 11.25 -5.24 -31.54
N PHE A 116 10.83 -5.94 -30.48
CA PHE A 116 9.61 -6.74 -30.50
C PHE A 116 8.36 -5.90 -30.78
N VAL A 117 8.22 -4.75 -30.10
CA VAL A 117 7.11 -3.82 -30.34
C VAL A 117 7.12 -3.29 -31.78
N LEU A 118 8.29 -2.96 -32.33
CA LEU A 118 8.44 -2.54 -33.73
C LEU A 118 7.99 -3.61 -34.72
N ILE A 119 8.38 -4.86 -34.50
CA ILE A 119 7.96 -5.98 -35.35
C ILE A 119 6.44 -6.14 -35.29
N MET A 120 5.84 -6.08 -34.10
CA MET A 120 4.39 -6.17 -33.93
C MET A 120 3.65 -5.00 -34.59
N ALA A 121 4.18 -3.78 -34.47
CA ALA A 121 3.62 -2.60 -35.12
C ALA A 121 3.65 -2.74 -36.64
N LEU A 122 4.77 -3.22 -37.20
CA LEU A 122 4.91 -3.45 -38.64
C LEU A 122 3.95 -4.55 -39.12
N PHE A 123 3.80 -5.62 -38.34
CA PHE A 123 2.84 -6.69 -38.62
C PHE A 123 1.40 -6.15 -38.69
N PHE A 124 0.98 -5.33 -37.71
CA PHE A 124 -0.35 -4.72 -37.74
C PHE A 124 -0.55 -3.79 -38.94
N LEU A 125 0.47 -2.98 -39.28
CA LEU A 125 0.39 -2.11 -40.45
C LEU A 125 0.24 -2.92 -41.74
N LEU A 126 0.99 -4.01 -41.90
CA LEU A 126 0.83 -4.93 -43.04
C LEU A 126 -0.57 -5.57 -43.05
N SER A 127 -1.04 -6.04 -41.89
CA SER A 127 -2.36 -6.64 -41.73
C SER A 127 -3.46 -5.66 -42.19
N ASP A 128 -3.41 -4.40 -41.75
CA ASP A 128 -4.37 -3.38 -42.15
C ASP A 128 -4.33 -3.11 -43.65
N TYR A 129 -3.14 -3.10 -44.25
CA TYR A 129 -2.98 -2.91 -45.69
C TYR A 129 -3.60 -4.06 -46.50
N ILE A 130 -3.34 -5.30 -46.07
CA ILE A 130 -3.88 -6.51 -46.71
C ILE A 130 -5.40 -6.55 -46.56
N LEU A 131 -5.91 -6.33 -45.35
CA LEU A 131 -7.35 -6.29 -45.08
C LEU A 131 -8.03 -5.17 -45.89
N GLY A 132 -7.43 -3.99 -45.95
CA GLY A 132 -7.92 -2.88 -46.77
C GLY A 132 -7.97 -3.22 -48.27
N PHE A 133 -6.97 -3.94 -48.78
CA PHE A 133 -6.96 -4.43 -50.16
C PHE A 133 -8.10 -5.44 -50.41
N VAL A 134 -8.26 -6.42 -49.52
CA VAL A 134 -9.34 -7.42 -49.60
C VAL A 134 -10.71 -6.76 -49.59
N LEU A 135 -10.93 -5.78 -48.71
CA LEU A 135 -12.19 -5.02 -48.65
C LEU A 135 -12.47 -4.26 -49.94
N LYS A 136 -11.45 -3.60 -50.53
CA LYS A 136 -11.59 -2.93 -51.83
C LYS A 136 -11.93 -3.91 -52.95
N PHE A 137 -11.27 -5.07 -52.98
CA PHE A 137 -11.56 -6.12 -53.95
C PHE A 137 -13.01 -6.62 -53.82
N PHE A 138 -13.46 -6.87 -52.59
CA PHE A 138 -14.83 -7.32 -52.34
C PHE A 138 -15.87 -6.26 -52.74
N LYS A 139 -15.59 -4.98 -52.47
CA LYS A 139 -16.43 -3.85 -52.90
C LYS A 139 -16.49 -3.71 -54.43
N TRP A 140 -15.38 -3.95 -55.12
CA TRP A 140 -15.35 -3.99 -56.58
C TRP A 140 -16.21 -5.14 -57.12
N LEU A 141 -16.07 -6.34 -56.54
CA LEU A 141 -16.85 -7.51 -56.92
C LEU A 141 -18.36 -7.28 -56.72
N SER A 142 -18.76 -6.71 -55.58
CA SER A 142 -20.19 -6.42 -55.32
C SER A 142 -20.75 -5.38 -56.29
N SER A 143 -19.95 -4.40 -56.71
CA SER A 143 -20.38 -3.40 -57.69
C SER A 143 -20.69 -3.99 -59.07
N LEU A 144 -20.08 -5.11 -59.44
CA LEU A 144 -20.34 -5.83 -60.69
C LEU A 144 -21.58 -6.73 -60.63
N THR A 145 -22.04 -7.08 -59.43
CA THR A 145 -23.24 -7.93 -59.23
C THR A 145 -24.54 -7.11 -59.09
N ILE A 146 -24.45 -5.78 -58.92
CA ILE A 146 -25.61 -4.87 -58.72
C ILE A 146 -26.04 -4.15 -60.03
N VAL A 147 -25.52 -4.58 -61.19
CA VAL A 147 -26.05 -4.21 -62.52
C VAL A 147 -26.64 -5.46 -63.16
#